data_AF-A0A8B6H682-F1
#
_entry.id   AF-A0A8B6H682-F1
#
_cell.length_a   1.000
_cell.length_b   1.000
_cell.length_c   1.000
_cell.angle_alpha   90.00
_cell.angle_beta   90.00
_cell.angle_gamma   90.00
#
_symmetry.space_group_name_H-M   'P 1'
#
loop_
_entity.id
_entity.type
_entity.pdbx_description
1 polymer ?
#
loop_
_entity_poly.entity_id
_entity_poly.type
_entity_poly.pdbx_seq_one_letter_code
_entity_poly.pdbx_strand_id
1 'polypeptide(L)'
;MDKFGSSRRAPARSMLQDLDMKDYRITGLGEPKDDADAVTKEWVDDQLKGILKDLEALQSECNQLKMDLKRMTMEIKASTRDKVDRTECVSTNGGKMSIDLDMQGHAIRNLPEGSRSDEPVTKGWYAKNWQGSWWQMQMPG
;
A
#
# COMPACT_ATOMS: atom_id res chain seq x y z
N MET A 1 -41.74 -56.19 -70.97
CA MET A 1 -41.75 -56.19 -69.49
C MET A 1 -40.51 -56.99 -69.13
N ASP A 2 -39.36 -56.44 -68.71
CA ASP A 2 -39.13 -55.23 -67.89
C ASP A 2 -37.77 -54.59 -68.24
N LYS A 3 -37.77 -53.31 -68.63
CA LYS A 3 -36.57 -52.49 -68.77
C LYS A 3 -36.45 -51.59 -67.55
N PHE A 4 -36.09 -52.15 -66.39
CA PHE A 4 -35.63 -51.32 -65.28
C PHE A 4 -34.13 -51.17 -65.38
N GLY A 5 -33.73 -50.14 -66.12
CA GLY A 5 -32.39 -49.59 -66.02
C GLY A 5 -32.15 -49.20 -64.56
N SER A 6 -31.36 -50.01 -63.88
CA SER A 6 -30.81 -49.70 -62.57
C SER A 6 -29.96 -48.44 -62.71
N SER A 7 -30.59 -47.30 -62.50
CA SER A 7 -29.91 -46.01 -62.35
C SER A 7 -29.05 -46.13 -61.10
N ARG A 8 -27.82 -46.62 -61.27
CA ARG A 8 -26.77 -46.58 -60.26
C ARG A 8 -26.53 -45.11 -59.94
N ARG A 9 -27.27 -44.57 -58.95
CA ARG A 9 -26.93 -43.29 -58.32
C ARG A 9 -25.48 -43.43 -57.88
N ALA A 10 -24.60 -42.62 -58.46
CA ALA A 10 -23.23 -42.54 -58.00
C ALA A 10 -23.25 -42.26 -56.49
N PRO A 11 -22.37 -42.89 -55.68
CA PRO A 11 -22.27 -42.57 -54.27
C PRO A 11 -21.99 -41.08 -54.14
N ALA A 12 -22.63 -40.42 -53.18
CA ALA A 12 -22.35 -39.04 -52.85
C ALA A 12 -20.83 -38.90 -52.65
N ARG A 13 -20.18 -38.10 -53.50
CA ARG A 13 -18.74 -37.88 -53.41
C ARG A 13 -18.50 -37.08 -52.14
N SER A 14 -18.09 -37.78 -51.08
CA SER A 14 -17.56 -37.14 -49.87
C SER A 14 -16.22 -36.51 -50.23
N MET A 15 -16.06 -35.22 -49.92
CA MET A 15 -14.77 -34.53 -49.99
C MET A 15 -13.92 -35.04 -48.81
N LEU A 16 -13.32 -36.21 -48.99
CA LEU A 16 -12.50 -36.91 -47.99
C LEU A 16 -11.05 -36.39 -47.92
N GLN A 17 -10.73 -35.34 -48.69
CA GLN A 17 -9.39 -34.78 -48.82
C GLN A 17 -9.43 -33.26 -48.62
N ASP A 18 -8.25 -32.71 -48.34
CA ASP A 18 -8.04 -31.28 -48.18
C ASP A 18 -8.52 -30.50 -49.41
N LEU A 19 -9.18 -29.37 -49.16
CA LEU A 19 -9.61 -28.43 -50.19
C LEU A 19 -8.56 -27.33 -50.35
N ASP A 20 -7.75 -27.40 -51.41
CA ASP A 20 -6.83 -26.33 -51.78
C ASP A 20 -7.54 -25.26 -52.63
N MET A 21 -7.63 -24.05 -52.09
CA MET A 21 -8.19 -22.89 -52.77
C MET A 21 -7.13 -21.94 -53.36
N LYS A 22 -5.84 -22.27 -53.25
CA LYS A 22 -4.73 -21.40 -53.68
C LYS A 22 -4.92 -19.98 -53.14
N ASP A 23 -4.82 -18.97 -53.99
CA ASP A 23 -4.95 -17.56 -53.61
C ASP A 23 -6.40 -17.03 -53.65
N TYR A 24 -7.39 -17.91 -53.84
CA TYR A 24 -8.80 -17.50 -53.86
C TYR A 24 -9.33 -17.31 -52.44
N ARG A 25 -10.10 -16.24 -52.26
CA ARG A 25 -10.82 -15.98 -51.00
C ARG A 25 -12.07 -16.86 -50.92
N ILE A 26 -12.35 -17.38 -49.73
CA ILE A 26 -13.64 -17.96 -49.38
C ILE A 26 -14.52 -16.82 -48.87
N THR A 27 -15.65 -16.59 -49.54
CA THR A 27 -16.61 -15.54 -49.18
C THR A 27 -17.98 -16.16 -48.87
N GLY A 28 -18.83 -15.42 -48.14
CA GLY A 28 -20.17 -15.88 -47.80
C GLY A 28 -20.24 -16.96 -46.72
N LEU A 29 -19.23 -17.04 -45.84
CA LEU A 29 -19.30 -17.89 -44.65
C LEU A 29 -20.33 -17.31 -43.65
N GLY A 30 -21.10 -18.19 -43.03
CA GLY A 30 -22.00 -17.84 -41.93
C GLY A 30 -21.26 -17.72 -40.59
N GLU A 31 -22.01 -17.43 -39.53
CA GLU A 31 -21.46 -17.44 -38.17
C GLU A 31 -21.10 -18.87 -37.73
N PRO A 32 -19.93 -19.06 -37.09
CA PRO A 32 -19.54 -20.36 -36.56
C PRO A 32 -20.41 -20.76 -35.37
N LYS A 33 -20.71 -22.05 -35.26
CA LYS A 33 -21.50 -22.67 -34.18
C LYS A 33 -20.74 -23.78 -33.48
N ASP A 34 -19.96 -24.55 -34.23
CA ASP A 34 -19.18 -25.68 -33.74
C ASP A 34 -17.67 -25.40 -33.85
N ASP A 35 -16.86 -26.10 -33.05
CA ASP A 35 -15.41 -25.90 -33.00
C ASP A 35 -14.68 -26.16 -34.33
N ALA A 36 -15.30 -26.93 -35.22
CA ALA A 36 -14.76 -27.28 -36.54
C ALA A 36 -15.20 -26.32 -37.66
N ASP A 37 -15.97 -25.28 -37.34
CA ASP A 37 -16.47 -24.34 -38.35
C ASP A 37 -15.37 -23.40 -38.86
N ALA A 38 -15.45 -23.10 -40.16
CA ALA A 38 -14.64 -22.03 -40.73
C ALA A 38 -15.18 -20.67 -40.28
N VAL A 39 -14.27 -19.76 -39.88
CA VAL A 39 -14.61 -18.44 -39.36
C VAL A 39 -14.29 -17.33 -40.37
N THR A 40 -15.06 -16.25 -40.34
CA THR A 40 -14.71 -15.02 -41.06
C THR A 40 -13.63 -14.25 -40.29
N LYS A 41 -12.83 -13.45 -41.00
CA LYS A 41 -11.88 -12.54 -40.35
C LYS A 41 -12.60 -11.55 -39.41
N GLU A 42 -13.75 -11.04 -39.83
CA GLU A 42 -14.55 -10.11 -39.03
C GLU A 42 -14.93 -10.71 -37.67
N TRP A 43 -15.37 -11.97 -37.66
CA TRP A 43 -15.69 -12.65 -36.41
C TRP A 43 -14.49 -12.71 -35.47
N VAL A 44 -13.30 -13.07 -35.98
CA VAL A 44 -12.06 -13.10 -35.19
C VAL A 44 -11.68 -11.70 -34.68
N ASP A 45 -11.73 -10.69 -35.54
CA ASP A 45 -11.42 -9.31 -35.18
C ASP A 45 -12.36 -8.80 -34.07
N ASP A 46 -13.63 -9.18 -34.09
CA ASP A 46 -14.61 -8.78 -33.07
C ASP A 46 -14.39 -9.49 -31.73
N GLN A 47 -14.06 -10.79 -31.74
CA GLN A 47 -13.64 -11.48 -30.51
C GLN A 47 -12.42 -10.81 -29.88
N LEU A 48 -11.42 -10.46 -30.71
CA LEU A 48 -10.20 -9.77 -30.26
C LEU A 48 -10.50 -8.37 -29.69
N LYS A 49 -11.39 -7.59 -30.33
CA LYS A 49 -11.81 -6.29 -29.80
C LYS A 49 -12.47 -6.42 -28.43
N GLY A 50 -13.28 -7.47 -28.21
CA GLY A 50 -13.88 -7.75 -26.90
C GLY A 50 -12.80 -7.94 -25.83
N ILE A 51 -11.86 -8.85 -26.11
CA ILE A 51 -10.72 -9.14 -25.22
C ILE A 51 -9.90 -7.87 -24.91
N LEU A 52 -9.65 -7.03 -25.92
CA LEU A 52 -8.87 -5.79 -25.75
C LEU A 52 -9.56 -4.79 -24.83
N LYS A 53 -10.88 -4.62 -24.95
CA LYS A 53 -11.65 -3.71 -24.08
C LYS A 53 -11.61 -4.16 -22.62
N ASP A 54 -11.75 -5.46 -22.38
CA ASP A 54 -11.69 -6.02 -21.03
C ASP A 54 -10.30 -5.83 -20.42
N LEU A 55 -9.25 -5.98 -21.23
CA LEU A 55 -7.87 -5.74 -20.81
C LEU A 55 -7.62 -4.27 -20.45
N GLU A 56 -8.14 -3.34 -21.24
CA GLU A 56 -8.06 -1.90 -20.97
C GLU A 56 -8.79 -1.52 -19.67
N ALA A 57 -9.97 -2.10 -19.43
CA ALA A 57 -10.74 -1.88 -18.20
C ALA A 57 -9.97 -2.38 -16.97
N LEU A 58 -9.44 -3.60 -17.00
CA LEU A 58 -8.62 -4.16 -15.91
C LEU A 58 -7.35 -3.35 -15.63
N GLN A 59 -6.71 -2.83 -16.68
CA GLN A 59 -5.54 -1.98 -16.53
C GLN A 59 -5.87 -0.66 -15.82
N SER A 60 -7.05 -0.08 -16.10
CA SER A 60 -7.50 1.13 -15.43
C SER A 60 -7.76 0.91 -13.93
N GLU A 61 -8.36 -0.22 -13.56
CA GLU A 61 -8.61 -0.60 -12.17
C GLU A 61 -7.30 -0.81 -11.40
N CYS A 62 -6.34 -1.53 -11.98
CA CYS A 62 -4.99 -1.70 -11.42
C CYS A 62 -4.30 -0.35 -11.15
N ASN A 63 -4.44 0.60 -12.06
CA ASN A 63 -3.86 1.92 -11.92
C ASN A 63 -4.51 2.72 -10.77
N GLN A 64 -5.83 2.62 -10.63
CA GLN A 64 -6.55 3.26 -9.53
C GLN A 64 -6.16 2.67 -8.18
N LEU A 65 -6.17 1.34 -8.05
CA LEU A 65 -5.76 0.65 -6.81
C LEU A 65 -4.34 1.00 -6.40
N LYS A 66 -3.43 1.16 -7.37
CA LYS A 66 -2.05 1.60 -7.10
C LYS A 66 -1.99 3.01 -6.53
N MET A 67 -2.88 3.91 -6.96
CA MET A 67 -2.99 5.26 -6.42
C MET A 67 -3.61 5.24 -5.01
N ASP A 68 -4.65 4.45 -4.81
CA ASP A 68 -5.30 4.32 -3.50
C ASP A 68 -4.36 3.72 -2.46
N LEU A 69 -3.56 2.71 -2.83
CA LEU A 69 -2.54 2.13 -1.97
C LEU A 69 -1.47 3.17 -1.57
N LYS A 70 -1.02 3.97 -2.53
CA LYS A 70 -0.07 5.07 -2.25
C LYS A 70 -0.68 6.07 -1.29
N ARG A 71 -1.94 6.45 -1.49
CA ARG A 71 -2.67 7.37 -0.63
C ARG A 71 -2.79 6.84 0.79
N MET A 72 -3.27 5.61 0.97
CA MET A 72 -3.38 4.97 2.29
C MET A 72 -2.03 4.92 3.00
N THR A 73 -0.95 4.62 2.28
CA THR A 73 0.41 4.61 2.85
C THR A 73 0.83 5.99 3.34
N MET A 74 0.51 7.05 2.60
CA MET A 74 0.81 8.42 3.04
C MET A 74 -0.02 8.81 4.26
N GLU A 75 -1.30 8.44 4.32
CA GLU A 75 -2.19 8.70 5.45
C GLU A 75 -1.70 8.01 6.74
N ILE A 76 -1.26 6.75 6.65
CA ILE A 76 -0.67 6.02 7.78
C ILE A 76 0.63 6.70 8.27
N LYS A 77 1.50 7.10 7.35
CA LYS A 77 2.74 7.82 7.68
C LYS A 77 2.48 9.15 8.37
N ALA A 78 1.52 9.93 7.86
CA ALA A 78 1.13 11.19 8.47
C ALA A 78 0.57 10.98 9.88
N SER A 79 -0.32 10.01 10.06
CA SER A 79 -0.93 9.70 11.36
C SER A 79 0.09 9.23 12.41
N THR A 80 1.12 8.47 11.99
CA THR A 80 2.17 8.00 12.89
C THR A 80 3.03 9.15 13.41
N ARG A 81 3.32 10.14 12.56
CA ARG A 81 4.06 11.36 12.95
C ARG A 81 3.26 12.20 13.94
N ASP A 82 1.97 12.41 13.68
CA ASP A 82 1.06 13.14 14.56
C ASP A 82 0.92 12.48 15.95
N LYS A 83 0.91 11.15 16.03
CA LYS A 83 0.86 10.45 17.31
C LYS A 83 2.17 10.57 18.08
N VAL A 84 3.32 10.50 17.42
CA VAL A 84 4.62 10.71 18.09
C VAL A 84 4.71 12.13 18.65
N ASP A 85 4.20 13.15 17.93
CA ASP A 85 4.20 14.54 18.40
C ASP A 85 3.12 14.83 19.47
N ARG A 86 2.01 14.07 19.50
CA ARG A 86 0.94 14.22 20.52
C ARG A 86 1.10 13.32 21.74
N THR A 87 2.03 12.37 21.73
CA THR A 87 2.35 11.57 22.92
C THR A 87 3.27 12.39 23.82
N GLU A 88 2.73 13.43 24.44
CA GLU A 88 3.26 14.11 25.63
C GLU A 88 4.78 14.35 25.65
N CYS A 89 5.36 14.85 24.56
CA CYS A 89 6.73 15.35 24.64
C CYS A 89 6.71 16.78 25.19
N VAL A 90 7.51 17.01 26.24
CA VAL A 90 7.76 18.37 26.75
C VAL A 90 8.56 19.11 25.67
N SER A 91 8.11 20.31 25.29
CA SER A 91 8.78 21.16 24.30
C SER A 91 10.28 21.30 24.61
N THR A 92 11.13 20.93 23.65
CA THR A 92 12.60 21.10 23.75
C THR A 92 13.04 22.54 23.51
N ASN A 93 12.14 23.41 23.04
CA ASN A 93 12.37 24.84 22.93
C ASN A 93 12.08 25.45 24.29
N GLY A 94 13.14 25.81 25.02
CA GLY A 94 13.10 26.27 26.41
C GLY A 94 11.90 27.17 26.73
N GLY A 95 11.32 26.91 27.90
CA GLY A 95 10.14 27.60 28.43
C GLY A 95 10.01 27.37 29.93
N LYS A 96 9.15 28.16 30.59
CA LYS A 96 8.86 28.02 32.02
C LYS A 96 7.76 26.98 32.21
N MET A 97 8.05 25.91 32.94
CA MET A 97 7.00 25.00 33.43
C MET A 97 6.24 25.72 34.55
N SER A 98 4.96 26.01 34.33
CA SER A 98 4.11 26.79 35.25
C SER A 98 3.07 25.95 36.00
N ILE A 99 3.07 24.63 35.80
CA ILE A 99 2.15 23.67 36.43
C ILE A 99 2.98 22.70 37.27
N ASP A 100 2.36 22.14 38.31
CA ASP A 100 2.93 21.08 39.13
C ASP A 100 3.32 19.87 38.26
N LEU A 101 4.58 19.46 38.40
CA LEU A 101 5.10 18.26 37.75
C LEU A 101 4.89 17.07 38.68
N ASP A 102 3.97 16.15 38.34
CA ASP A 102 3.85 14.87 39.04
C ASP A 102 4.95 13.91 38.58
N MET A 103 5.91 13.65 39.47
CA MET A 103 7.02 12.72 39.21
C MET A 103 6.68 11.26 39.55
N GLN A 104 5.45 10.96 40.00
CA GLN A 104 4.99 9.62 40.42
C GLN A 104 5.96 8.92 41.38
N GLY A 105 6.61 9.68 42.26
CA GLY A 105 7.59 9.19 43.23
C GLY A 105 9.02 9.01 42.71
N HIS A 106 9.31 9.36 41.45
CA HIS A 106 10.67 9.36 40.91
C HIS A 106 11.50 10.54 41.44
N ALA A 107 12.79 10.28 41.67
CA ALA A 107 13.74 11.28 42.16
C ALA A 107 14.55 11.90 41.02
N ILE A 108 14.77 13.22 41.09
CA ILE A 108 15.78 13.90 40.27
C ILE A 108 17.16 13.55 40.82
N ARG A 109 18.02 12.98 39.97
CA ARG A 109 19.40 12.58 40.32
C ARG A 109 20.40 13.49 39.62
N ASN A 110 21.65 13.47 40.08
CA ASN A 110 22.78 14.21 39.50
C ASN A 110 22.59 15.74 39.46
N LEU A 111 21.91 16.32 40.47
CA LEU A 111 21.92 17.77 40.66
C LEU A 111 23.34 18.26 41.01
N PRO A 112 23.77 19.43 40.50
CA PRO A 112 25.11 19.95 40.73
C PRO A 112 25.34 20.33 42.20
N GLU A 113 26.62 20.46 42.57
CA GLU A 113 27.01 21.19 43.77
C GLU A 113 26.76 22.67 43.48
N GLY A 114 25.75 23.26 44.16
CA GLY A 114 25.34 24.62 43.86
C GLY A 114 26.44 25.63 44.16
N SER A 115 26.55 26.65 43.32
CA SER A 115 27.46 27.79 43.50
C SER A 115 26.72 29.08 43.88
N ARG A 116 25.39 29.10 43.68
CA ARG A 116 24.50 30.23 43.96
C ARG A 116 23.32 29.81 44.83
N SER A 117 22.73 30.79 45.52
CA SER A 117 21.60 30.55 46.42
C SER A 117 20.29 30.19 45.71
N ASP A 118 20.20 30.46 44.41
CA ASP A 118 19.03 30.21 43.56
C ASP A 118 19.10 28.88 42.79
N GLU A 119 20.13 28.05 43.01
CA GLU A 119 20.32 26.77 42.33
C GLU A 119 19.69 25.59 43.10
N PRO A 120 19.03 24.65 42.40
CA PRO A 120 18.58 23.41 43.02
C PRO A 120 19.79 22.52 43.35
N VAL A 121 19.94 22.17 44.63
CA VAL A 121 21.05 21.36 45.16
C VAL A 121 20.56 20.08 45.82
N THR A 122 21.46 19.11 45.97
CA THR A 122 21.16 17.90 46.75
C THR A 122 21.06 18.20 48.25
N LYS A 123 20.28 17.42 49.00
CA LYS A 123 20.19 17.51 50.47
C LYS A 123 21.57 17.35 51.15
N GLY A 124 22.46 16.53 50.57
CA GLY A 124 23.81 16.32 51.09
C GLY A 124 24.70 17.56 50.99
N TRP A 125 24.57 18.34 49.91
CA TRP A 125 25.27 19.62 49.77
C TRP A 125 24.80 20.64 50.80
N TYR A 126 23.47 20.78 50.98
CA TYR A 126 22.89 21.69 51.98
C TYR A 126 23.38 21.36 53.40
N ALA A 127 23.37 20.09 53.78
CA ALA A 127 23.80 19.65 55.11
C ALA A 127 25.27 20.02 55.41
N LYS A 128 26.19 19.88 54.44
CA LYS A 128 27.61 20.23 54.61
C LYS A 128 27.82 21.72 54.82
N ASN A 129 27.15 22.55 54.02
CA ASN A 129 27.36 24.00 54.05
C ASN A 129 26.60 24.70 55.18
N TRP A 130 25.47 24.17 55.63
CA TRP A 130 24.77 24.69 56.81
C TRP A 130 25.44 24.33 58.14
N GLN A 131 26.03 23.13 58.25
CA GLN A 131 26.74 22.74 59.47
C GLN A 131 28.00 23.59 59.70
N GLY A 132 28.65 24.09 58.64
CA GLY A 132 29.81 24.98 58.76
C GLY A 132 29.52 26.34 59.40
N SER A 133 28.31 26.89 59.22
CA SER A 133 27.94 28.21 59.74
C SER A 133 27.60 28.21 61.24
N TRP A 134 27.07 27.10 61.78
CA TRP A 134 26.76 27.00 63.21
C TRP A 134 28.01 27.01 64.10
N TRP A 135 29.12 26.41 63.64
CA TRP A 135 30.38 26.40 64.40
C TRP A 135 31.12 27.75 64.39
N GLN A 136 30.92 28.58 63.36
CA GLN A 136 31.57 29.90 63.26
C GLN A 136 30.85 30.99 64.08
N MET A 137 29.59 30.79 64.47
CA MET A 137 28.83 31.74 65.30
C MET A 137 28.99 31.54 66.82
N GLN A 138 29.59 30.43 67.27
CA GLN A 138 29.70 30.09 68.70
C GLN A 138 31.09 30.30 69.33
N MET A 139 32.03 30.91 68.61
CA MET A 139 33.34 31.28 69.18
C MET A 139 33.34 32.77 69.56
N PRO A 140 33.07 33.15 70.83
CA PRO A 140 33.45 34.47 71.30
C PRO A 140 34.98 34.57 71.35
N GLY A 141 35.54 35.52 70.61
CA GLY A 141 36.90 36.04 70.84
C GLY A 141 36.90 37.07 71.95
#